data_AF-A0A2E6JKA4-F1
#
_entry.id   AF-A0A2E6JKA4-F1
#
_cell.length_a   1.000
_cell.length_b   1.000
_cell.length_c   1.000
_cell.angle_alpha   90.00
_cell.angle_beta   90.00
_cell.angle_gamma   90.00
#
_symmetry.space_group_name_H-M   'P 1'
#
loop_
_entity.id
_entity.type
_entity.pdbx_description
1 polymer ?
#
loop_
_entity_poly.entity_id
_entity_poly.type
_entity_poly.pdbx_seq_one_letter_code
_entity_poly.pdbx_strand_id
1 'polypeptide(L)' 'MWKILLRIESKHAQVYASSLTPEETVMVSDQAAEITLQEPRAKDLRAMWNTRLRSLVVSQAVIEVMDS' A
#
# COMPACT_ATOMS: atom_id res chain seq x y z
N MET A 1 19.27 -0.14 -9.50
CA MET A 1 18.35 -0.40 -8.37
C MET A 1 16.98 0.11 -8.78
N TRP A 2 15.94 -0.71 -8.67
CA TRP A 2 14.59 -0.34 -9.07
C TRP A 2 13.84 0.25 -7.89
N LYS A 3 13.00 1.25 -8.14
CA LYS A 3 12.20 1.94 -7.14
C LYS A 3 10.79 2.14 -7.68
N ILE A 4 9.79 1.78 -6.88
CA ILE A 4 8.38 2.06 -7.17
C ILE A 4 7.77 2.74 -5.94
N LEU A 5 6.96 3.75 -6.22
CA LEU A 5 6.14 4.45 -5.24
C LEU A 5 4.67 4.13 -5.51
N LEU A 6 3.97 3.70 -4.47
CA LEU A 6 2.51 3.63 -4.46
C LEU A 6 1.99 4.78 -3.60
N ARG A 7 1.11 5.59 -4.18
CA ARG A 7 0.37 6.62 -3.46
C ARG A 7 -1.09 6.18 -3.35
N ILE A 8 -1.61 6.23 -2.13
CA ILE A 8 -2.98 5.86 -1.79
C ILE A 8 -3.70 7.12 -1.34
N GLU A 9 -4.76 7.50 -2.03
CA GLU A 9 -5.60 8.65 -1.68
C GLU A 9 -6.99 8.16 -1.29
N SER A 10 -7.34 8.31 -0.01
CA SER A 10 -8.59 7.83 0.56
C SER A 10 -8.80 8.39 1.98
N LYS A 11 -10.06 8.52 2.42
CA LYS A 11 -10.40 8.74 3.85
C LYS A 11 -9.86 7.65 4.79
N HIS A 12 -9.51 6.48 4.26
CA HIS A 12 -8.90 5.37 5.03
C HIS A 12 -7.44 5.10 4.63
N ALA A 13 -6.73 6.10 4.09
CA ALA A 13 -5.37 5.95 3.57
C ALA A 13 -4.40 5.27 4.57
N GLN A 14 -4.48 5.63 5.85
CA GLN A 14 -3.64 5.02 6.89
C GLN A 14 -3.91 3.52 7.04
N VAL A 15 -5.18 3.11 7.03
CA VAL A 15 -5.57 1.70 7.18
C VAL A 15 -5.08 0.89 5.98
N TYR A 16 -5.27 1.43 4.76
CA TYR A 16 -4.79 0.80 3.54
C TYR A 16 -3.27 0.70 3.45
N ALA A 17 -2.54 1.73 3.88
CA ALA A 17 -1.09 1.65 3.86
C ALA A 17 -0.54 0.68 4.91
N SER A 18 -1.15 0.68 6.10
CA SER A 18 -0.78 -0.23 7.19
C SER A 18 -1.01 -1.71 6.85
N SER A 19 -2.03 -2.02 6.04
CA SER A 19 -2.28 -3.40 5.60
C SER A 19 -1.31 -3.92 4.53
N LEU A 20 -0.49 -3.02 3.95
CA LEU A 20 0.49 -3.35 2.92
C LEU A 20 1.89 -3.51 3.49
N THR A 21 2.34 -2.55 4.30
CA THR A 21 3.64 -2.59 4.95
C THR A 21 3.71 -1.50 6.04
N PRO A 22 3.57 -1.85 7.32
CA PRO A 22 3.63 -0.86 8.41
C PRO A 22 4.97 -0.12 8.46
N GLU A 23 6.06 -0.78 8.06
CA GLU A 23 7.43 -0.29 8.25
C GLU A 23 7.92 0.60 7.11
N GLU A 24 7.31 0.51 5.92
CA GLU A 24 7.72 1.25 4.71
C GLU A 24 6.66 2.29 4.29
N THR A 25 5.72 2.61 5.19
CA THR A 25 4.63 3.58 4.98
C THR A 25 5.03 4.96 5.49
N VAL A 26 4.79 5.98 4.66
CA VAL A 26 4.86 7.39 5.03
C VAL A 26 3.48 8.02 4.85
N MET A 27 2.91 8.57 5.93
CA MET A 27 1.68 9.37 5.84
C MET A 27 2.04 10.75 5.28
N VAL A 28 1.42 11.14 4.17
CA VAL A 28 1.59 12.45 3.53
C VAL A 28 0.55 13.45 4.05
N SER A 29 -0.64 12.95 4.40
CA SER A 29 -1.72 13.68 5.09
C SER A 29 -2.71 12.68 5.68
N ASP A 30 -3.76 13.13 6.36
CA ASP A 30 -4.82 12.25 6.89
C ASP A 30 -5.54 11.44 5.80
N GLN A 31 -5.49 11.89 4.54
CA GLN A 31 -6.14 11.24 3.41
C GLN A 31 -5.17 10.69 2.36
N ALA A 32 -3.87 10.75 2.61
CA ALA A 32 -2.87 10.31 1.66
C ALA A 32 -1.71 9.60 2.35
N ALA A 33 -1.37 8.42 1.84
CA ALA A 33 -0.23 7.64 2.28
C ALA A 33 0.62 7.21 1.09
N GLU A 34 1.94 7.15 1.29
CA GLU A 34 2.90 6.72 0.29
C GLU A 34 3.72 5.55 0.82
N ILE A 35 3.94 4.56 -0.05
CA ILE A 35 4.80 3.42 0.22
C ILE A 35 5.85 3.39 -0.87
N THR A 36 7.11 3.33 -0.47
CA THR A 36 8.24 3.27 -1.40
C THR A 36 9.02 1.98 -1.18
N LEU A 37 9.14 1.18 -2.24
CA LEU A 37 9.97 -0.03 -2.22
C LEU A 37 11.14 0.13 -3.18
N GLN A 38 12.30 -0.36 -2.73
CA GLN A 38 13.53 -0.40 -3.53
C GLN A 38 14.08 -1.82 -3.54
N GLU A 39 14.43 -2.31 -4.72
CA GLU A 39 14.92 -3.68 -4.90
C GLU A 39 15.86 -3.74 -6.11
N PRO A 40 17.05 -4.36 -5.97
CA PRO A 40 17.98 -4.58 -7.09
C PRO A 40 17.36 -5.26 -8.31
N ARG A 41 16.46 -6.23 -8.12
CA ARG A 41 15.89 -7.04 -9.21
C ARG A 41 14.44 -6.64 -9.50
N ALA A 42 14.18 -6.10 -10.70
CA ALA A 42 12.83 -5.69 -11.12
C ALA A 42 11.75 -6.78 -10.94
N LYS A 43 12.11 -8.05 -11.20
CA LYS A 43 11.18 -9.19 -11.05
C LYS A 43 10.72 -9.39 -9.61
N ASP A 44 11.59 -9.11 -8.63
CA ASP A 44 11.31 -9.27 -7.21
C ASP A 44 10.50 -8.09 -6.71
N LEU A 45 10.85 -6.87 -7.14
CA LEU A 45 10.06 -5.66 -6.86
C LEU A 45 8.60 -5.85 -7.31
N ARG A 46 8.40 -6.37 -8.53
CA ARG A 46 7.07 -6.72 -9.05
C ARG A 46 6.39 -7.79 -8.20
N ALA A 47 7.10 -8.83 -7.79
CA ALA A 47 6.52 -9.87 -6.93
C ALA A 47 6.08 -9.31 -5.57
N MET A 48 6.90 -8.46 -4.95
CA MET A 48 6.59 -7.76 -3.69
C MET A 48 5.32 -6.90 -3.83
N TRP A 49 5.21 -6.13 -4.92
CA TRP A 49 4.01 -5.32 -5.18
C TRP A 49 2.78 -6.16 -5.48
N ASN A 50 2.91 -7.24 -6.23
CA ASN A 50 1.78 -8.13 -6.52
C ASN A 50 1.18 -8.75 -5.25
N THR A 51 2.02 -9.12 -4.27
CA THR A 51 1.54 -9.62 -2.98
C THR A 51 0.83 -8.52 -2.20
N ARG A 52 1.44 -7.33 -2.10
CA ARG A 52 0.86 -6.18 -1.39
C ARG A 52 -0.47 -5.74 -2.03
N LEU A 53 -0.51 -5.51 -3.33
CA LEU A 53 -1.74 -5.08 -4.03
C LEU A 53 -2.91 -6.07 -3.87
N ARG A 54 -2.64 -7.39 -3.76
CA ARG A 54 -3.70 -8.35 -3.41
C ARG A 54 -4.22 -8.15 -1.98
N SER A 55 -3.34 -7.87 -1.02
CA SER A 55 -3.74 -7.50 0.36
C SER A 55 -4.58 -6.22 0.39
N LEU A 56 -4.25 -5.24 -0.44
CA LEU A 56 -5.00 -3.97 -0.54
C LEU A 56 -6.46 -4.21 -0.95
N VAL A 57 -6.70 -5.06 -1.95
CA VAL A 57 -8.05 -5.41 -2.41
C VAL A 57 -8.88 -6.04 -1.30
N VAL A 58 -8.28 -6.95 -0.52
CA VAL A 58 -8.96 -7.56 0.63
C VAL A 58 -9.26 -6.52 1.72
N SER A 59 -8.31 -5.64 2.01
CA SER A 59 -8.47 -4.56 2.99
C SER A 59 -9.61 -3.62 2.59
N GLN A 60 -9.72 -3.30 1.31
CA GLN A 60 -10.81 -2.50 0.76
C GLN A 60 -12.18 -3.15 1.03
N ALA A 61 -12.34 -4.42 0.70
CA ALA A 61 -13.59 -5.13 0.91
C ALA A 61 -14.02 -5.15 2.40
N VAL A 62 -13.07 -5.31 3.32
CA VAL A 62 -13.36 -5.26 4.77
C VAL A 62 -13.84 -3.87 5.20
N ILE A 63 -13.16 -2.82 4.77
CA ILE A 63 -13.54 -1.44 5.11
C ILE A 63 -14.93 -1.10 4.55
N GLU A 64 -15.22 -1.50 3.31
CA GLU A 64 -16.53 -1.26 2.69
C GLU A 64 -17.68 -1.91 3.47
N VAL A 65 -17.45 -3.09 4.06
CA VAL A 65 -18.43 -3.76 4.92
C VAL A 65 -18.54 -3.11 6.30
N MET A 66 -17.46 -2.52 6.83
CA MET A 66 -17.51 -1.82 8.12
C MET A 66 -18.21 -0.46 8.04
N ASP A 67 -18.18 0.17 6.86
CA ASP A 67 -18.80 1.47 6.59
C ASP A 67 -20.29 1.37 6.17
N SER A 68 -20.81 0.16 5.91
CA SER A 68 -22.20 -0.12 5.52
C SER A 68 -23.11 -0.36 6.73
#